data_AF-A0A3B4T9F1-F1
#
_entry.id   AF-A0A3B4T9F1-F1
#
_cell.length_a   1.000
_cell.length_b   1.000
_cell.length_c   1.000
_cell.angle_alpha   90.00
_cell.angle_beta   90.00
_cell.angle_gamma   90.00
#
_symmetry.space_group_name_H-M   'P 1'
#
loop_
_entity.id
_entity.type
_entity.pdbx_description
1 polymer ?
#
loop_
_entity_poly.entity_id
_entity_poly.type
_entity_poly.pdbx_seq_one_letter_code
_entity_poly.pdbx_strand_id
1 'polypeptide(L)' 'MSNNNASNNLIIAQRAVKQLRLEASIRRIKVSQAAAELRNFCLQNASKDPLLVGVPSSDNPFRPPKSCSLF' A
#
# COMPACT_ATOMS: atom_id res chain seq x y z
N MET A 1 10.87 -45.56 -7.28
CA MET A 1 11.20 -44.13 -7.08
C MET A 1 10.00 -43.26 -6.63
N SER A 2 8.95 -43.81 -6.00
CA SER A 2 7.74 -43.03 -5.62
C SER A 2 7.82 -42.36 -4.23
N ASN A 3 8.70 -42.84 -3.34
CA ASN A 3 8.70 -42.48 -1.91
C ASN A 3 9.32 -41.09 -1.60
N ASN A 4 10.09 -40.52 -2.53
CA ASN A 4 10.73 -39.21 -2.34
C ASN A 4 9.74 -38.05 -2.55
N ASN A 5 8.78 -38.20 -3.47
CA ASN A 5 7.79 -37.15 -3.73
C ASN A 5 6.80 -36.99 -2.57
N ALA A 6 6.35 -38.09 -1.95
CA ALA A 6 5.49 -38.02 -0.78
C ALA A 6 6.18 -37.31 0.41
N SER A 7 7.45 -37.62 0.63
CA SER A 7 8.28 -37.00 1.68
C SER A 7 8.49 -35.50 1.45
N ASN A 8 8.74 -35.08 0.20
CA ASN A 8 8.86 -33.65 -0.13
C ASN A 8 7.55 -32.89 0.06
N ASN A 9 6.41 -33.48 -0.34
CA ASN A 9 5.09 -32.89 -0.12
C ASN A 9 4.76 -32.76 1.38
N LEU A 10 5.15 -33.74 2.20
CA LEU A 10 5.02 -33.67 3.66
C LEU A 10 5.80 -32.48 4.23
N ILE A 11 7.04 -32.27 3.78
CA ILE A 11 7.88 -31.15 4.25
C ILE A 11 7.25 -29.80 3.86
N ILE A 12 6.71 -29.68 2.64
CA ILE A 12 6.03 -28.47 2.18
C ILE A 12 4.78 -28.21 3.04
N ALA A 13 3.95 -29.25 3.29
CA ALA A 13 2.78 -29.13 4.12
C ALA A 13 3.13 -28.72 5.57
N GLN A 14 4.18 -29.30 6.14
CA GLN A 14 4.67 -28.92 7.47
C GLN A 14 5.13 -27.46 7.53
N ARG A 15 5.83 -26.97 6.50
CA ARG A 15 6.22 -25.55 6.40
C ARG A 15 5.00 -24.64 6.30
N ALA A 16 4.02 -25.00 5.46
CA ALA A 16 2.78 -24.24 5.33
C ALA A 16 2.01 -24.17 6.67
N VAL A 17 1.88 -25.29 7.38
CA VAL A 17 1.22 -25.31 8.71
C VAL A 17 1.97 -24.44 9.72
N LYS A 18 3.30 -24.45 9.72
CA LYS A 18 4.11 -23.56 10.58
C LYS A 18 3.84 -22.09 10.27
N GLN A 19 3.78 -21.73 8.99
CA GLN A 19 3.46 -20.37 8.54
C GLN A 19 2.06 -19.93 8.96
N LEU A 20 1.05 -20.78 8.71
CA LEU A 20 -0.34 -20.47 9.07
C LEU A 20 -0.53 -20.29 10.58
N ARG A 21 0.18 -21.07 11.41
CA ARG A 21 0.16 -20.90 12.87
C ARG A 21 0.72 -19.55 13.30
N LEU A 22 1.79 -19.09 12.64
CA LEU A 22 2.35 -17.76 12.89
C LEU A 22 1.34 -16.67 12.49
N GLU A 23 0.77 -16.74 11.30
CA GLU A 23 -0.21 -15.75 10.81
C GLU A 23 -1.50 -15.73 11.64
N ALA A 24 -1.95 -16.88 12.13
CA ALA A 24 -3.10 -16.98 13.01
C ALA A 24 -2.86 -16.29 14.36
N SER A 25 -1.61 -16.27 14.85
CA SER A 25 -1.22 -15.62 16.09
C SER A 25 -1.10 -14.09 16.00
N ILE A 26 -1.23 -13.51 14.80
CA ILE A 26 -1.16 -12.07 14.61
C ILE A 26 -2.40 -11.41 15.23
N ARG A 27 -2.16 -10.46 16.15
CA ARG A 27 -3.21 -9.63 16.74
C ARG A 27 -3.76 -8.67 15.70
N ARG A 28 -5.06 -8.76 15.42
CA ARG A 28 -5.79 -7.86 14.51
C ARG A 28 -6.46 -6.74 15.28
N ILE A 29 -6.59 -5.58 14.65
CA ILE A 29 -7.42 -4.47 15.14
C ILE A 29 -8.82 -4.52 14.51
N LYS A 30 -9.78 -3.79 15.09
CA LYS A 30 -11.12 -3.69 14.51
C LYS A 30 -11.07 -2.96 13.17
N VAL A 31 -11.82 -3.44 12.20
CA VAL A 31 -11.92 -2.80 10.87
C VAL A 31 -12.41 -1.36 10.98
N SER A 32 -13.36 -1.08 11.88
CA SER A 32 -13.85 0.28 12.13
C SER A 32 -12.75 1.23 12.63
N GLN A 33 -11.84 0.74 13.48
CA GLN A 33 -10.70 1.51 13.97
C GLN A 33 -9.71 1.80 12.82
N ALA A 34 -9.33 0.76 12.07
CA ALA A 34 -8.43 0.92 10.92
C ALA A 34 -8.99 1.92 9.89
N ALA A 35 -10.29 1.85 9.59
CA ALA A 35 -10.95 2.76 8.66
C ALA A 35 -10.96 4.21 9.18
N ALA A 36 -11.19 4.42 10.49
CA ALA A 36 -11.14 5.74 11.10
C ALA A 36 -9.72 6.33 11.05
N GLU A 37 -8.70 5.53 11.36
CA GLU A 37 -7.29 5.93 11.28
C GLU A 37 -6.90 6.31 9.85
N LEU A 38 -7.26 5.50 8.86
CA LEU A 38 -7.03 5.82 7.44
C LEU A 38 -7.71 7.11 7.02
N ARG A 39 -8.99 7.30 7.37
CA ARG A 39 -9.72 8.53 7.07
C ARG A 39 -9.04 9.75 7.68
N ASN A 40 -8.64 9.66 8.94
CA ASN A 40 -7.99 10.76 9.65
C ASN A 40 -6.64 11.11 9.01
N PHE A 41 -5.86 10.09 8.63
CA PHE A 41 -4.61 10.29 7.90
C PHE A 41 -4.84 11.03 6.58
N CYS A 42 -5.83 10.61 5.79
CA CYS A 42 -6.16 11.29 4.54
C CYS A 42 -6.58 12.74 4.78
N LEU A 43 -7.44 13.02 5.77
CA LEU A 43 -7.89 14.39 6.06
C LEU A 43 -6.76 15.32 6.53
N GLN A 44 -5.82 14.81 7.32
CA GLN A 44 -4.68 15.60 7.79
C GLN A 44 -3.69 15.93 6.68
N ASN A 45 -3.59 15.08 5.65
CA ASN A 45 -2.66 15.26 4.54
C ASN A 45 -3.34 15.82 3.28
N ALA A 46 -4.67 15.87 3.24
CA ALA A 46 -5.45 16.36 2.10
C ALA A 46 -5.01 17.74 1.64
N SER A 47 -4.75 18.67 2.58
CA SER A 47 -4.32 20.03 2.25
C SER A 47 -2.91 20.13 1.66
N LYS A 48 -2.09 19.09 1.85
CA LYS A 48 -0.72 19.00 1.35
C LYS A 48 -0.63 18.25 0.04
N ASP A 49 -1.72 17.64 -0.42
CA ASP A 49 -1.77 16.91 -1.67
C ASP A 49 -2.03 17.87 -2.84
N PRO A 50 -1.02 18.13 -3.70
CA PRO A 50 -1.14 19.04 -4.84
C PRO A 50 -2.21 18.59 -5.85
N LEU A 51 -2.50 17.29 -5.91
CA LEU A 51 -3.46 16.71 -6.84
C LEU A 51 -4.89 16.83 -6.32
N LEU A 52 -5.07 16.95 -5.01
CA LEU A 52 -6.39 17.08 -4.40
C LEU A 52 -6.83 18.56 -4.28
N VAL A 53 -5.95 19.44 -3.80
CA VAL A 53 -6.27 20.87 -3.61
C VAL A 53 -6.03 21.69 -4.88
N GLY A 54 -5.19 21.16 -5.78
CA GLY A 54 -4.64 21.92 -6.88
C GLY A 54 -3.50 22.81 -6.41
N VAL A 55 -2.56 23.08 -7.33
CA VAL A 55 -1.47 24.04 -7.13
C VAL A 55 -1.57 25.17 -8.16
N PRO A 56 -1.15 26.39 -7.79
CA PRO A 56 -1.00 27.47 -8.75
C PRO A 56 -0.11 27.06 -9.93
N SER A 57 -0.39 27.60 -11.12
CA SER A 57 0.40 27.26 -12.32
C SER A 57 1.88 27.67 -12.24
N SER A 58 2.26 28.54 -11.29
CA SER A 58 3.66 28.88 -11.00
C SER A 58 4.41 27.77 -10.27
N ASP A 59 3.70 27.03 -9.42
CA ASP A 59 4.28 26.05 -8.50
C ASP A 59 4.23 24.64 -9.10
N ASN A 60 3.51 24.47 -10.21
CA ASN A 60 3.46 23.23 -10.97
C ASN A 60 4.73 23.06 -11.84
N PRO A 61 5.62 22.10 -11.53
CA PRO A 61 6.84 21.87 -12.30
C PRO A 61 6.58 21.33 -13.72
N PHE A 62 5.38 20.81 -13.99
CA PHE A 62 4.98 20.30 -15.32
C PHE A 62 4.31 21.37 -16.19
N ARG A 63 4.30 22.63 -15.75
CA ARG A 63 3.69 23.72 -16.51
C ARG A 63 4.49 23.97 -17.81
N PRO A 64 3.85 23.99 -18.99
CA PRO A 64 4.50 24.40 -20.22
C PRO A 64 5.06 25.83 -20.08
N PRO A 65 6.27 26.11 -20.62
CA PRO A 65 6.79 27.47 -20.64
C PRO A 65 5.82 28.38 -21.39
N LYS A 66 5.54 29.56 -20.84
CA LYS A 66 4.75 30.57 -21.56
C LYS A 66 5.52 30.92 -22.84
N SER A 67 4.93 30.68 -24.01
CA SER A 67 5.46 31.24 -25.26
C SER A 67 5.36 32.76 -25.14
N CYS A 68 6.49 33.41 -24.89
CA CYS A 68 6.57 34.86 -24.90
C CYS A 68 6.77 35.28 -26.36
N SER A 69 5.69 35.60 -27.06
CA SER A 69 5.75 36.30 -28.34
C SER A 69 5.98 37.79 -28.03
N LEU A 70 7.24 38.23 -28.06
CA LEU A 70 7.54 39.66 -28.12
C LEU A 70 7.29 40.10 -29.56
N PHE A 71 6.20 40.83 -29.79
CA PHE A 71 5.99 41.64 -30.99
C PHE A 71 6.33 43.09 -30.67
#